data_AF-A0A6V8IHW7-F1
#
_entry.id   AF-A0A6V8IHW7-F1
#
_cell.length_a   1.000
_cell.length_b   1.000
_cell.length_c   1.000
_cell.angle_alpha   90.00
_cell.angle_beta   90.00
_cell.angle_gamma   90.00
#
_symmetry.space_group_name_H-M   'P 1'
#
loop_
_entity.id
_entity.type
_entity.pdbx_description
1 polymer ?
#
loop_
_entity_poly.entity_id
_entity_poly.type
_entity_poly.pdbx_seq_one_letter_code
_entity_poly.pdbx_strand_id
1 'polypeptide(L)' 'MATYQEIIKWVKENHGFTAQSCWIAHILSEHGLITKVAPNRRDLSKRTKPCPAHRREKLEEAMRFLGRI' A
#
# COMPACT_ATOMS: atom_id res chain seq x y z
N MET A 1 -15.55 0.14 -0.20
CA MET A 1 -14.18 -0.19 0.26
C MET A 1 -13.22 0.26 -0.81
N ALA A 2 -12.38 1.27 -0.56
CA ALA A 2 -11.49 1.81 -1.61
C ALA A 2 -10.55 0.73 -2.17
N THR A 3 -10.73 0.35 -3.42
CA THR A 3 -9.96 -0.70 -4.08
C THR A 3 -8.50 -0.28 -4.22
N TYR A 4 -7.62 -1.26 -4.46
CA TYR A 4 -6.22 -0.94 -4.76
C TYR A 4 -6.10 -0.02 -5.98
N GLN A 5 -7.01 -0.14 -6.94
CA GLN A 5 -7.03 0.73 -8.11
C GLN A 5 -7.36 2.19 -7.76
N GLU A 6 -8.27 2.43 -6.82
CA GLU A 6 -8.57 3.80 -6.35
C GLU A 6 -7.38 4.45 -5.65
N ILE A 7 -6.66 3.70 -4.81
CA ILE A 7 -5.45 4.21 -4.15
C ILE A 7 -4.37 4.52 -5.21
N ILE A 8 -4.17 3.64 -6.18
CA ILE A 8 -3.20 3.86 -7.27
C ILE A 8 -3.58 5.09 -8.09
N LYS A 9 -4.87 5.24 -8.42
CA LYS A 9 -5.37 6.38 -9.18
C LYS A 9 -5.15 7.69 -8.43
N TRP A 10 -5.55 7.75 -7.16
CA TRP A 10 -5.40 8.95 -6.34
C TRP A 10 -3.94 9.37 -6.20
N VAL A 11 -3.03 8.41 -5.96
CA VAL A 11 -1.58 8.69 -5.85
C VAL A 11 -1.01 9.18 -7.18
N LYS A 12 -1.48 8.62 -8.30
CA LYS A 12 -1.06 9.06 -9.64
C LYS A 12 -1.52 10.48 -9.93
N GLU A 13 -2.76 10.83 -9.57
CA GLU A 13 -3.35 12.15 -9.78
C GLU A 13 -2.73 13.23 -8.87
N ASN A 14 -2.47 12.91 -7.59
CA ASN A 14 -1.96 13.89 -6.62
C ASN A 14 -0.43 14.00 -6.58
N HIS A 15 0.28 12.91 -6.88
CA HIS A 15 1.73 12.85 -6.71
C HIS A 15 2.51 12.44 -7.97
N GLY A 16 1.82 12.15 -9.08
CA GLY A 16 2.46 11.90 -10.37
C GLY A 16 3.19 10.56 -10.49
N PHE A 17 2.97 9.60 -9.58
CA PHE A 17 3.57 8.27 -9.68
C PHE A 17 2.56 7.14 -9.47
N THR A 18 2.86 5.97 -10.05
CA THR A 18 2.02 4.78 -9.89
C THR A 18 2.48 3.97 -8.68
N ALA A 19 1.63 3.87 -7.66
CA ALA A 19 1.88 3.01 -6.51
C ALA A 19 1.85 1.51 -6.90
N GLN A 20 2.75 0.71 -6.32
CA GLN A 20 2.67 -0.75 -6.46
C GLN A 20 1.71 -1.34 -5.43
N SER A 21 0.98 -2.38 -5.83
CA SER A 21 0.07 -3.11 -4.95
C SER A 21 0.78 -3.71 -3.72
N CYS A 22 2.04 -4.10 -3.85
CA CYS A 22 2.84 -4.61 -2.73
C CYS A 22 3.13 -3.54 -1.65
N TRP A 23 3.20 -2.26 -2.01
CA TRP A 23 3.35 -1.16 -1.06
C TRP A 23 2.03 -0.87 -0.35
N ILE A 24 0.92 -0.90 -1.08
CA ILE A 24 -0.42 -0.73 -0.52
C ILE A 24 -0.70 -1.83 0.51
N ALA A 25 -0.44 -3.09 0.13
CA ALA A 25 -0.56 -4.23 1.02
C ALA A 25 0.42 -4.18 2.20
N HIS A 26 1.55 -3.47 2.08
CA HIS A 26 2.46 -3.26 3.20
C HIS A 26 1.83 -2.40 4.27
N ILE A 27 1.45 -1.19 3.89
CA ILE A 27 0.93 -0.18 4.81
C ILE A 27 -0.33 -0.72 5.48
N LEU A 28 -1.26 -1.26 4.70
CA LEU A 28 -2.50 -1.84 5.25
C LEU A 28 -2.23 -3.03 6.19
N SER A 29 -1.19 -3.83 5.94
CA SER A 29 -0.78 -4.91 6.86
C SER A 29 -0.14 -4.36 8.14
N GLU A 30 0.61 -3.28 8.07
CA GLU A 30 1.18 -2.60 9.25
C GLU A 30 0.09 -1.94 10.12
N HIS A 31 -0.99 -1.45 9.49
CA HIS A 31 -2.18 -0.96 10.19
C HIS A 31 -3.15 -2.08 10.60
N GLY A 32 -2.82 -3.36 10.40
CA GLY A 32 -3.64 -4.50 10.83
C GLY A 32 -4.89 -4.77 9.99
N LEU A 33 -5.05 -4.09 8.85
CA LEU A 33 -6.23 -4.18 7.98
C LEU A 33 -6.17 -5.31 6.95
N ILE A 34 -4.98 -5.85 6.72
CA ILE A 34 -4.80 -7.05 5.90
C ILE A 34 -4.03 -8.09 6.69
N THR A 35 -4.70 -9.20 6.94
CA THR A 35 -4.13 -10.42 7.55
C THR A 35 -3.83 -11.50 6.51
N LYS A 36 -4.30 -11.34 5.27
CA LYS A 36 -4.07 -12.32 4.20
C LYS A 36 -2.63 -12.25 3.69
N VAL A 37 -1.87 -13.27 4.05
CA VAL A 37 -0.53 -13.53 3.53
C VAL A 37 -0.68 -14.04 2.09
N ALA A 38 0.12 -13.50 1.16
CA ALA A 38 0.16 -14.03 -0.20
C ALA A 38 0.63 -15.50 -0.18
N PRO A 39 -0.05 -16.44 -0.88
CA PRO A 39 0.25 -17.87 -0.79
C PRO A 39 1.64 -18.25 -1.32
N ASN A 40 2.22 -17.42 -2.17
CA ASN A 40 3.57 -17.56 -2.72
C ASN A 40 4.66 -16.92 -1.84
N ARG A 41 4.33 -16.49 -0.62
CA ARG A 41 5.28 -15.88 0.30
C ARG A 41 6.06 -16.95 1.05
N ARG A 42 7.32 -17.16 0.65
CA ARG A 42 8.26 -18.09 1.32
C ARG A 42 8.74 -17.58 2.68
N ASP A 43 8.94 -16.27 2.80
CA ASP A 43 9.41 -15.61 4.02
C ASP A 43 8.43 -14.52 4.48
N LEU A 44 7.85 -14.70 5.65
CA LEU A 44 6.97 -13.71 6.30
C LEU A 44 7.75 -12.50 6.82
N SER A 45 8.99 -12.72 7.25
CA SER A 45 9.88 -11.76 7.88
C SER A 45 10.73 -10.94 6.90
N LYS A 46 10.90 -11.40 5.65
CA LYS A 46 11.64 -10.66 4.62
C LYS A 46 10.71 -10.17 3.51
N ARG A 47 10.60 -8.84 3.38
CA ARG A 47 9.96 -8.21 2.22
C ARG A 47 10.98 -7.99 1.12
N THR A 48 10.75 -8.61 -0.04
CA THR A 48 11.63 -8.49 -1.22
C THR A 48 11.66 -7.07 -1.80
N LYS A 49 10.59 -6.29 -1.61
CA LYS A 49 10.46 -4.91 -2.11
C LYS A 49 9.89 -4.00 -1.02
N PRO A 50 10.74 -3.43 -0.13
CA PRO A 50 10.27 -2.44 0.83
C PRO A 50 9.73 -1.20 0.10
N CYS A 51 8.71 -0.57 0.68
CA CYS A 51 8.21 0.70 0.15
C CYS A 51 9.23 1.80 0.50
N PRO A 52 9.66 2.64 -0.45
CA PRO A 52 10.51 3.78 -0.14
C PRO A 52 9.78 4.77 0.79
N ALA A 53 10.44 5.29 1.83
CA ALA A 53 9.83 6.18 2.82
C ALA A 53 9.09 7.37 2.17
N HIS A 54 9.73 8.04 1.21
CA HIS A 54 9.15 9.18 0.47
C HIS A 54 7.87 8.85 -0.34
N ARG A 55 7.62 7.58 -0.65
CA ARG A 55 6.39 7.13 -1.31
C ARG A 55 5.37 6.65 -0.30
N ARG A 56 5.84 6.11 0.82
CA ARG A 56 5.00 5.61 1.91
C ARG A 56 4.10 6.71 2.46
N GLU A 57 4.66 7.87 2.78
CA GLU A 57 3.90 9.02 3.31
C GLU A 57 2.74 9.41 2.37
N LYS A 58 3.01 9.43 1.06
CA LYS A 58 2.04 9.74 0.00
C LYS A 58 0.95 8.68 -0.14
N LEU A 59 1.31 7.41 0.02
CA LEU A 59 0.33 6.31 0.04
C LEU A 59 -0.53 6.35 1.31
N GLU A 60 0.06 6.66 2.47
CA GLU A 60 -0.68 6.81 3.73
C GLU A 60 -1.69 7.95 3.64
N GLU A 61 -1.31 9.08 3.04
CA GLU A 61 -2.23 10.20 2.77
C GLU A 61 -3.41 9.75 1.91
N ALA A 62 -3.15 9.03 0.81
CA ALA A 62 -4.18 8.48 -0.05
C ALA A 62 -5.11 7.52 0.72
N MET A 63 -4.56 6.66 1.58
CA MET A 63 -5.35 5.71 2.36
C MET A 63 -6.20 6.40 3.42
N ARG A 64 -5.71 7.45 4.08
CA ARG A 64 -6.50 8.25 5.02
C ARG A 64 -7.65 8.94 4.31
N PHE A 65 -7.36 9.58 3.17
CA PHE A 65 -8.38 10.26 2.37
C PHE A 65 -9.49 9.31 1.90
N LEU A 66 -9.11 8.09 1.52
CA LEU A 66 -10.03 7.05 1.07
C LEU A 66 -10.69 6.25 2.23
N GLY A 67 -10.44 6.62 3.49
CA GLY A 67 -11.01 5.96 4.67
C GLY A 67 -10.57 4.51 4.85
N ARG A 68 -9.33 4.20 4.47
CA ARG A 68 -8.73 2.87 4.57
C ARG A 68 -7.88 2.69 5.81
N ILE A 69 -7.22 3.73 6.31
CA ILE A 69 -6.49 3.78 7.58
C ILE A 69 -6.98 4.99 8.37
#